data_AF-A0A1T5FU62-F1
#
_entry.id   AF-A0A1T5FU62-F1
#
_cell.length_a   1.000
_cell.length_b   1.000
_cell.length_c   1.000
_cell.angle_alpha   90.00
_cell.angle_beta   90.00
_cell.angle_gamma   90.00
#
_symmetry.space_group_name_H-M   'P 1'
#
loop_
_entity.id
_entity.type
_entity.pdbx_description
1 polymer ?
#
loop_
_entity_poly.entity_id
_entity_poly.type
_entity_poly.pdbx_seq_one_letter_code
_entity_poly.pdbx_strand_id
1 'polypeptide(L)'
;MADVSETLLFRYFGSKSTLFDEVVAQPFNRLMQDFLESNPSGGERKEAELRNFREVYRLFEDNRPLFLAVLSSSSQASEEEVGPSFEGILSFLNAATAEQLRKYTDQGAEPPFDIALGLRLAFGMLASSVLLRDWIFPDRQPSQDEIVELVEKLVSRALDPQALP
;
A
#
# COMPACT_ATOMS: atom_id res chain seq x y z
N MET A 1 -14.53 -23.68 -14.91
CA MET A 1 -15.56 -23.82 -13.86
C MET A 1 -15.48 -22.67 -12.82
N ALA A 2 -15.18 -21.43 -13.24
CA ALA A 2 -15.04 -20.28 -12.33
C ALA A 2 -16.30 -19.37 -12.30
N ASP A 3 -17.18 -19.49 -13.30
CA ASP A 3 -18.31 -18.58 -13.54
C ASP A 3 -19.44 -18.68 -12.49
N VAL A 4 -19.63 -19.89 -11.93
CA VAL A 4 -20.60 -20.13 -10.85
C VAL A 4 -20.10 -19.55 -9.52
N SER A 5 -18.77 -19.48 -9.33
CA SER A 5 -18.18 -18.97 -8.09
C SER A 5 -18.30 -17.46 -7.99
N GLU A 6 -18.05 -16.72 -9.09
CA GLU A 6 -18.18 -15.26 -9.12
C GLU A 6 -19.63 -14.83 -8.83
N THR A 7 -20.59 -15.45 -9.52
CA THR A 7 -22.02 -15.13 -9.37
C THR A 7 -22.53 -15.40 -7.96
N LEU A 8 -22.05 -16.46 -7.30
CA LEU A 8 -22.43 -16.78 -5.92
C LEU A 8 -21.74 -15.86 -4.90
N LEU A 9 -20.48 -15.46 -5.14
CA LEU A 9 -19.78 -14.49 -4.30
C LEU A 9 -20.50 -13.14 -4.30
N PHE A 10 -20.83 -12.60 -5.47
CA PHE A 10 -21.50 -11.29 -5.58
C PHE A 10 -22.93 -11.31 -5.02
N ARG A 11 -23.57 -12.48 -4.93
CA ARG A 11 -24.88 -12.61 -4.29
C ARG A 11 -24.81 -12.61 -2.77
N TYR A 12 -23.70 -13.07 -2.18
CA TYR A 12 -23.50 -13.12 -0.72
C TYR A 12 -22.93 -11.82 -0.14
N PHE A 13 -22.03 -11.16 -0.88
CA PHE A 13 -21.29 -10.00 -0.38
C PHE A 13 -21.88 -8.63 -0.76
N GLY A 14 -23.04 -8.59 -1.44
CA GLY A 14 -23.56 -7.32 -1.97
C GLY A 14 -22.66 -6.75 -3.08
N SER A 15 -22.82 -5.47 -3.39
CA SER A 15 -22.10 -4.79 -4.51
C SER A 15 -20.58 -4.99 -4.42
N LYS A 16 -19.87 -4.85 -5.56
CA LYS A 16 -18.40 -4.99 -5.63
C LYS A 16 -17.64 -4.12 -4.62
N SER A 17 -18.22 -2.97 -4.24
CA SER A 17 -17.70 -2.07 -3.21
C SER A 17 -17.67 -2.73 -1.83
N THR A 18 -18.73 -3.45 -1.46
CA THR A 18 -18.85 -4.13 -0.15
C THR A 18 -17.83 -5.28 -0.04
N LEU A 19 -17.70 -6.09 -1.10
CA LEU A 19 -16.69 -7.14 -1.16
C LEU A 19 -15.26 -6.59 -1.07
N PHE A 20 -14.99 -5.45 -1.73
CA PHE A 20 -13.69 -4.79 -1.63
C PHE A 20 -13.40 -4.31 -0.20
N ASP A 21 -14.39 -3.72 0.46
CA ASP A 21 -14.22 -3.24 1.84
C ASP A 21 -13.84 -4.39 2.79
N GLU A 22 -14.56 -5.51 2.73
CA GLU A 22 -14.35 -6.66 3.63
C GLU A 22 -13.04 -7.43 3.36
N VAL A 23 -12.69 -7.63 2.08
CA VAL A 23 -11.59 -8.53 1.70
C VAL A 23 -10.28 -7.78 1.47
N VAL A 24 -10.33 -6.47 1.23
CA VAL A 24 -9.14 -5.67 0.92
C VAL A 24 -8.96 -4.53 1.92
N ALA A 25 -9.94 -3.63 2.05
CA ALA A 25 -9.76 -2.43 2.86
C ALA A 25 -9.60 -2.76 4.35
N GLN A 26 -10.43 -3.64 4.90
CA GLN A 26 -10.34 -4.03 6.32
C GLN A 26 -9.05 -4.80 6.65
N PRO A 27 -8.62 -5.82 5.89
CA PRO A 27 -7.32 -6.46 6.11
C PRO A 27 -6.15 -5.47 6.00
N PHE A 28 -6.20 -4.55 5.03
CA PHE A 28 -5.20 -3.49 4.92
C PHE A 28 -5.16 -2.63 6.20
N ASN A 29 -6.32 -2.14 6.64
CA ASN A 29 -6.42 -1.28 7.82
C ASN A 29 -5.89 -1.97 9.08
N ARG A 30 -6.18 -3.27 9.25
CA ARG A 30 -5.63 -4.09 10.35
C ARG A 30 -4.11 -4.19 10.28
N LEU A 31 -3.53 -4.52 9.13
CA LEU A 31 -2.08 -4.60 8.95
C LEU A 31 -1.38 -3.28 9.34
N MET A 32 -1.96 -2.15 8.95
CA MET A 32 -1.40 -0.84 9.30
C MET A 32 -1.55 -0.51 10.78
N GLN A 33 -2.69 -0.85 11.38
CA GLN A 33 -2.91 -0.65 12.81
C GLN A 33 -1.94 -1.49 13.64
N ASP A 34 -1.77 -2.77 13.33
CA ASP A 34 -0.85 -3.68 14.03
C ASP A 34 0.60 -3.16 14.02
N PHE A 35 1.01 -2.53 12.92
CA PHE A 35 2.32 -1.92 12.82
C PHE A 35 2.47 -0.67 13.69
N LEU A 36 1.46 0.20 13.71
CA LEU A 36 1.47 1.39 14.56
C LEU A 36 1.46 0.99 16.05
N GLU A 37 0.71 -0.04 16.42
CA GLU A 37 0.62 -0.56 17.78
C GLU A 37 1.89 -1.26 18.24
N SER A 38 2.54 -2.03 17.37
CA SER A 38 3.80 -2.70 17.70
C SER A 38 4.97 -1.73 17.90
N ASN A 39 4.87 -0.50 17.37
CA ASN A 39 5.85 0.59 17.50
C ASN A 39 7.32 0.11 17.55
N PRO A 40 7.78 -0.67 16.55
CA PRO A 40 9.10 -1.30 16.61
C PRO A 40 10.21 -0.24 16.54
N SER A 41 11.35 -0.51 17.17
CA SER A 41 12.46 0.45 17.28
C SER A 41 13.80 -0.15 16.82
N GLY A 42 14.75 0.69 16.41
CA GLY A 42 16.09 0.25 16.02
C GLY A 42 16.12 -0.74 14.85
N GLY A 43 16.93 -1.80 14.94
CA GLY A 43 17.05 -2.83 13.90
C GLY A 43 15.76 -3.60 13.65
N GLU A 44 14.94 -3.82 14.68
CA GLU A 44 13.64 -4.50 14.56
C GLU A 44 12.64 -3.70 13.73
N ARG A 45 12.79 -2.37 13.70
CA ARG A 45 11.95 -1.48 12.89
C ARG A 45 12.10 -1.75 11.39
N LYS A 46 13.33 -1.85 10.91
CA LYS A 46 13.59 -2.09 9.48
C LYS A 46 13.01 -3.45 9.04
N GLU A 47 13.19 -4.48 9.85
CA GLU A 47 12.61 -5.78 9.56
C GLU A 47 11.08 -5.75 9.60
N ALA A 48 10.48 -5.03 10.55
CA ALA A 48 9.04 -4.83 10.62
C ALA A 48 8.50 -4.06 9.41
N GLU A 49 9.20 -3.03 8.95
CA GLU A 49 8.87 -2.29 7.72
C GLU A 49 8.90 -3.23 6.51
N LEU A 50 9.99 -3.99 6.32
CA LEU A 50 10.07 -4.98 5.23
C LEU A 50 8.96 -6.04 5.30
N ARG A 51 8.62 -6.53 6.50
CA ARG A 51 7.48 -7.44 6.67
C ARG A 51 6.17 -6.79 6.22
N ASN A 52 5.92 -5.54 6.61
CA ASN A 52 4.74 -4.80 6.16
C ASN A 52 4.69 -4.60 4.64
N PHE A 53 5.81 -4.21 4.03
CA PHE A 53 5.86 -4.07 2.57
C PHE A 53 5.52 -5.40 1.88
N ARG A 54 5.98 -6.53 2.41
CA ARG A 54 5.61 -7.86 1.90
C ARG A 54 4.12 -8.16 2.08
N GLU A 55 3.55 -7.93 3.26
CA GLU A 55 2.14 -8.20 3.52
C GLU A 55 1.22 -7.31 2.68
N VAL A 56 1.57 -6.03 2.51
CA VAL A 56 0.84 -5.11 1.63
C VAL A 56 0.95 -5.56 0.17
N TYR A 57 2.14 -5.94 -0.29
CA TYR A 57 2.32 -6.48 -1.64
C TYR A 57 1.44 -7.72 -1.86
N ARG A 58 1.46 -8.67 -0.92
CA ARG A 58 0.66 -9.89 -0.99
C ARG A 58 -0.83 -9.56 -1.03
N LEU A 59 -1.29 -8.59 -0.24
CA LEU A 59 -2.69 -8.15 -0.29
C LEU A 59 -3.09 -7.62 -1.67
N PHE A 60 -2.22 -6.84 -2.33
CA PHE A 60 -2.44 -6.41 -3.72
C PHE A 60 -2.42 -7.59 -4.69
N GLU A 61 -1.50 -8.54 -4.52
CA GLU A 61 -1.33 -9.68 -5.41
C GLU A 61 -2.51 -10.64 -5.35
N ASP A 62 -2.90 -11.05 -4.14
CA ASP A 62 -4.01 -11.98 -3.88
C ASP A 62 -5.36 -11.40 -4.31
N ASN A 63 -5.50 -10.06 -4.31
CA ASN A 63 -6.75 -9.38 -4.62
C ASN A 63 -6.69 -8.56 -5.93
N ARG A 64 -5.68 -8.78 -6.78
CA ARG A 64 -5.45 -7.99 -8.01
C ARG A 64 -6.71 -7.84 -8.89
N PRO A 65 -7.50 -8.90 -9.18
CA PRO A 65 -8.71 -8.76 -9.99
C PRO A 65 -9.77 -7.84 -9.36
N LEU A 66 -9.90 -7.88 -8.03
CA LEU A 66 -10.86 -7.06 -7.28
C LEU A 66 -10.44 -5.58 -7.28
N PHE A 67 -9.15 -5.29 -7.13
CA PHE A 67 -8.60 -3.94 -7.32
C PHE A 67 -8.88 -3.39 -8.72
N LEU A 68 -8.62 -4.19 -9.78
CA LEU A 68 -8.89 -3.77 -11.16
C LEU A 68 -10.40 -3.54 -11.40
N ALA A 69 -11.26 -4.37 -10.81
CA ALA A 69 -12.70 -4.20 -10.89
C ALA A 69 -13.15 -2.87 -10.26
N VAL A 70 -12.66 -2.55 -9.06
CA VAL A 70 -12.99 -1.29 -8.37
C VAL A 70 -12.47 -0.07 -9.12
N LEU A 71 -11.23 -0.09 -9.63
CA LEU A 71 -10.68 1.01 -10.43
C LEU A 71 -11.48 1.26 -11.72
N SER A 72 -12.01 0.20 -12.32
CA SER A 72 -12.88 0.31 -13.49
C SER A 72 -14.26 0.90 -13.15
N SER A 73 -14.83 0.55 -11.99
CA SER A 73 -16.15 1.04 -11.56
C SER A 73 -16.10 2.45 -10.96
N SER A 74 -15.01 2.85 -10.29
CA SER A 74 -14.87 4.19 -9.72
C SER A 74 -14.88 5.30 -10.78
N SER A 75 -14.55 4.96 -12.04
CA SER A 75 -14.70 5.87 -13.19
C SER A 75 -16.16 6.11 -13.62
N GLN A 76 -17.11 5.32 -13.10
CA GLN A 76 -18.53 5.36 -13.43
C GLN A 76 -19.43 5.71 -12.24
N ALA A 77 -18.86 5.87 -11.04
CA ALA A 77 -19.63 6.16 -9.83
C ALA A 77 -20.16 7.59 -9.85
N SER A 78 -21.49 7.73 -9.89
CA SER A 78 -22.22 8.95 -9.55
C SER A 78 -22.02 9.28 -8.06
N GLU A 79 -22.08 10.57 -7.70
CA GLU A 79 -21.77 11.17 -6.37
C GLU A 79 -22.44 10.53 -5.13
N GLU A 80 -23.36 9.58 -5.30
CA GLU A 80 -24.16 8.94 -4.23
C GLU A 80 -23.66 7.55 -3.80
N GLU A 81 -22.78 6.88 -4.56
CA GLU A 81 -22.17 5.62 -4.10
C GLU A 81 -20.93 5.91 -3.26
N VAL A 82 -21.04 5.69 -1.94
CA VAL A 82 -19.90 5.69 -1.02
C VAL A 82 -18.92 4.60 -1.48
N GLY A 83 -17.83 5.04 -2.12
CA GLY A 83 -16.74 4.16 -2.53
C GLY A 83 -16.08 3.48 -1.33
N PRO A 84 -15.29 2.42 -1.55
CA PRO A 84 -14.60 1.73 -0.47
C PRO A 84 -13.72 2.69 0.33
N SER A 85 -13.79 2.62 1.67
CA SER A 85 -13.07 3.54 2.55
C SER A 85 -11.65 3.06 2.79
N PHE A 86 -10.68 3.82 2.30
CA PHE A 86 -9.25 3.63 2.57
C PHE A 86 -8.75 4.44 3.77
N GLU A 87 -9.61 4.74 4.75
CA GLU A 87 -9.26 5.56 5.91
C GLU A 87 -8.00 5.08 6.66
N GLY A 88 -7.76 3.76 6.74
CA GLY A 88 -6.54 3.24 7.37
C GLY A 88 -5.27 3.51 6.56
N ILE A 89 -5.34 3.61 5.22
CA ILE A 89 -4.21 4.08 4.39
C ILE A 89 -3.83 5.49 4.80
N LEU A 90 -4.81 6.39 4.93
CA LEU A 90 -4.55 7.79 5.27
C LEU A 90 -3.96 7.91 6.68
N SER A 91 -4.52 7.20 7.65
CA SER A 91 -4.02 7.17 9.03
C SER A 91 -2.57 6.69 9.09
N PHE A 92 -2.25 5.60 8.40
CA PHE A 92 -0.88 5.07 8.29
C PHE A 92 0.09 6.07 7.66
N LEU A 93 -0.27 6.62 6.50
CA LEU A 93 0.59 7.56 5.78
C LEU A 93 0.83 8.83 6.58
N ASN A 94 -0.17 9.32 7.31
CA ASN A 94 -0.04 10.48 8.18
C ASN A 94 0.88 10.19 9.37
N ALA A 95 0.75 9.02 10.01
CA ALA A 95 1.64 8.60 11.10
C ALA A 95 3.10 8.43 10.60
N ALA A 96 3.29 7.78 9.46
CA ALA A 96 4.61 7.62 8.83
C ALA A 96 5.22 8.98 8.46
N THR A 97 4.41 9.91 7.93
CA THR A 97 4.85 11.28 7.63
C THR A 97 5.33 12.00 8.89
N ALA A 98 4.51 11.99 9.95
CA ALA A 98 4.85 12.65 11.21
C ALA A 98 6.14 12.08 11.83
N GLU A 99 6.33 10.76 11.78
CA GLU A 99 7.54 10.12 12.26
C GLU A 99 8.77 10.55 11.46
N GLN A 100 8.69 10.56 10.14
CA GLN A 100 9.82 10.95 9.29
C GLN A 100 10.18 12.43 9.47
N LEU A 101 9.19 13.32 9.54
CA LEU A 101 9.41 14.74 9.84
C LEU A 101 10.09 14.93 11.21
N ARG A 102 9.72 14.13 12.23
CA ARG A 102 10.40 14.12 13.53
C ARG A 102 11.87 13.72 13.38
N LYS A 103 12.20 12.69 12.59
CA LYS A 103 13.60 12.28 12.35
C LYS A 103 14.45 13.39 11.71
N TYR A 104 13.89 14.14 10.76
CA TYR A 104 14.54 15.31 10.18
C TYR A 104 14.73 16.42 11.22
N THR A 105 13.70 16.71 12.01
CA THR A 105 13.74 17.72 13.09
C THR A 105 14.80 17.39 14.14
N ASP A 106 14.84 16.14 14.61
CA ASP A 106 15.80 15.68 15.63
C ASP A 106 17.26 15.77 15.15
N GLN A 107 17.48 15.69 13.83
CA GLN A 107 18.81 15.81 13.20
C GLN A 107 19.13 17.24 12.75
N GLY A 108 18.23 18.21 12.98
CA GLY A 108 18.40 19.59 12.53
C GLY A 108 18.49 19.75 11.02
N ALA A 109 17.89 18.81 10.27
CA ALA A 109 17.91 18.78 8.81
C ALA A 109 16.52 19.14 8.24
N GLU A 110 16.51 19.76 7.07
CA GLU A 110 15.27 19.97 6.31
C GLU A 110 15.04 18.81 5.33
N PRO A 111 13.78 18.32 5.22
CA PRO A 111 13.46 17.34 4.19
C PRO A 111 13.75 17.87 2.79
N PRO A 112 14.38 17.08 1.91
CA PRO A 112 14.71 17.51 0.55
C PRO A 112 13.47 17.60 -0.38
N PHE A 113 12.32 17.12 0.07
CA PHE A 113 11.04 17.15 -0.64
C PHE A 113 9.87 17.03 0.35
N ASP A 114 8.64 17.16 -0.16
CA ASP A 114 7.43 16.92 0.61
C ASP A 114 7.31 15.43 1.00
N ILE A 115 7.62 15.12 2.26
CA ILE A 115 7.62 13.76 2.81
C ILE A 115 6.24 13.10 2.70
N ALA A 116 5.16 13.86 2.89
CA ALA A 116 3.81 13.34 2.82
C ALA A 116 3.47 12.88 1.40
N LEU A 117 3.86 13.67 0.40
CA LEU A 117 3.72 13.34 -1.02
C LEU A 117 4.64 12.17 -1.41
N GLY A 118 5.90 12.19 -0.96
CA GLY A 118 6.86 11.13 -1.25
C GLY A 118 6.40 9.75 -0.77
N LEU A 119 5.88 9.64 0.44
CA LEU A 119 5.34 8.39 0.99
C LEU A 119 4.11 7.89 0.22
N ARG A 120 3.23 8.79 -0.24
CA ARG A 120 2.08 8.44 -1.08
C ARG A 120 2.51 7.88 -2.43
N LEU A 121 3.50 8.50 -3.06
CA LEU A 121 4.07 8.01 -4.31
C LEU A 121 4.78 6.66 -4.12
N ALA A 122 5.49 6.47 -3.00
CA ALA A 122 6.09 5.19 -2.64
C ALA A 122 5.07 4.05 -2.54
N PHE A 123 3.94 4.31 -1.86
CA PHE A 123 2.82 3.37 -1.82
C PHE A 123 2.27 3.08 -3.23
N GLY A 124 2.11 4.11 -4.05
CA GLY A 124 1.68 3.98 -5.45
C GLY A 124 2.63 3.13 -6.29
N MET A 125 3.95 3.23 -6.09
CA MET A 125 4.94 2.38 -6.76
C MET A 125 4.73 0.91 -6.43
N LEU A 126 4.50 0.58 -5.15
CA LEU A 126 4.23 -0.79 -4.72
C LEU A 126 2.94 -1.32 -5.35
N ALA A 127 1.84 -0.58 -5.27
CA ALA A 127 0.57 -0.96 -5.89
C ALA A 127 0.69 -1.14 -7.42
N SER A 128 1.35 -0.21 -8.10
CA SER A 128 1.52 -0.24 -9.55
C SER A 128 2.35 -1.44 -10.02
N SER A 129 3.37 -1.83 -9.23
CA SER A 129 4.20 -3.00 -9.52
C SER A 129 3.40 -4.32 -9.57
N VAL A 130 2.25 -4.36 -8.90
CA VAL A 130 1.33 -5.51 -8.89
C VAL A 130 0.24 -5.34 -9.95
N LEU A 131 -0.46 -4.20 -9.93
CA LEU A 131 -1.64 -3.99 -10.79
C LEU A 131 -1.26 -3.94 -12.28
N LEU A 132 -0.16 -3.26 -12.59
CA LEU A 132 0.35 -3.05 -13.94
C LEU A 132 1.51 -3.99 -14.29
N ARG A 133 1.68 -5.07 -13.51
CA ARG A 133 2.82 -6.00 -13.60
C ARG A 133 3.12 -6.45 -15.03
N ASP A 134 2.10 -6.87 -15.77
CA ASP A 134 2.25 -7.38 -17.15
C ASP A 134 2.68 -6.30 -18.14
N TRP A 135 2.42 -5.03 -17.84
CA TRP A 135 2.78 -3.88 -18.69
C TRP A 135 4.17 -3.35 -18.37
N ILE A 136 4.53 -3.33 -17.09
CA ILE A 136 5.81 -2.78 -16.61
C ILE A 136 6.93 -3.83 -16.72
N PHE A 137 6.62 -5.11 -16.61
CA PHE A 137 7.58 -6.21 -16.59
C PHE A 137 7.29 -7.28 -17.67
N PRO A 138 7.23 -6.91 -18.97
CA PRO A 138 6.81 -7.83 -20.03
C PRO A 138 7.79 -8.98 -20.27
N ASP A 139 9.09 -8.73 -20.15
CA ASP A 139 10.14 -9.70 -20.53
C ASP A 139 10.63 -10.56 -19.36
N ARG A 140 10.52 -10.04 -18.13
CA ARG A 140 11.01 -10.70 -16.92
C ARG A 140 10.11 -10.35 -15.76
N GLN A 141 9.51 -11.36 -15.15
CA GLN A 141 8.65 -11.22 -13.99
C GLN A 141 9.50 -11.27 -12.70
N PRO A 142 9.80 -10.13 -12.04
CA PRO A 142 10.54 -10.13 -10.78
C PRO A 142 9.72 -10.81 -9.67
N SER A 143 10.40 -11.49 -8.76
CA SER A 143 9.77 -12.03 -7.55
C SER A 143 9.24 -10.92 -6.63
N GLN A 144 8.32 -11.28 -5.72
CA GLN A 144 7.83 -10.38 -4.68
C GLN A 144 9.00 -9.76 -3.89
N ASP A 145 9.96 -10.58 -3.48
CA ASP A 145 11.10 -10.11 -2.69
C ASP A 145 11.97 -9.11 -3.46
N GLU A 146 12.24 -9.37 -4.75
CA GLU A 146 13.00 -8.42 -5.58
C GLU A 146 12.32 -7.05 -5.67
N ILE A 147 10.99 -7.01 -5.84
CA ILE A 147 10.26 -5.74 -5.89
C ILE A 147 10.28 -5.06 -4.52
N VAL A 148 9.91 -5.79 -3.46
CA VAL A 148 9.78 -5.23 -2.11
C VAL A 148 11.11 -4.69 -1.62
N GLU A 149 12.19 -5.43 -1.76
CA GLU A 149 13.53 -4.98 -1.34
C GLU A 149 14.00 -3.76 -2.13
N LEU A 150 13.72 -3.70 -3.43
CA LEU A 150 14.11 -2.56 -4.25
C LEU A 150 13.29 -1.30 -3.91
N VAL A 151 11.98 -1.44 -3.73
CA VAL A 151 11.11 -0.31 -3.32
C VAL A 151 11.50 0.17 -1.93
N GLU A 152 11.68 -0.71 -0.95
CA GLU A 152 12.16 -0.34 0.39
C GLU A 152 13.49 0.41 0.29
N LYS A 153 14.46 -0.11 -0.45
CA LYS A 153 15.77 0.55 -0.61
C LYS A 153 15.67 1.93 -1.24
N LEU A 154 14.81 2.10 -2.25
CA LEU A 154 14.59 3.41 -2.90
C LEU A 154 13.96 4.40 -1.91
N VAL A 155 12.94 3.97 -1.16
CA VAL A 155 12.23 4.79 -0.18
C VAL A 155 13.14 5.15 0.99
N SER A 156 13.82 4.17 1.59
CA SER A 156 14.75 4.37 2.69
C SER A 156 15.88 5.33 2.31
N ARG A 157 16.43 5.20 1.09
CA ARG A 157 17.45 6.15 0.60
C ARG A 157 16.89 7.56 0.41
N ALA A 158 15.66 7.70 -0.07
CA ALA A 158 15.05 9.01 -0.29
C ALA A 158 14.70 9.73 1.03
N LEU A 159 14.35 8.96 2.07
CA LEU A 159 13.91 9.48 3.37
C LEU A 159 15.04 9.63 4.40
N ASP A 160 16.24 9.13 4.11
CA ASP A 160 17.37 9.18 5.04
C ASP A 160 17.93 10.61 5.14
N PRO A 161 17.87 11.25 6.33
CA PRO A 161 18.43 12.60 6.51
C PRO A 161 19.96 12.65 6.33
N GLN A 162 20.65 11.51 6.45
CA GLN A 162 22.10 11.41 6.28
C GLN A 162 22.51 11.04 4.85
N ALA A 163 21.56 10.79 3.95
CA ALA A 163 21.85 10.44 2.56
C ALA A 163 22.21 11.65 1.67
N LEU A 164 22.20 12.87 2.22
CA LEU A 164 22.67 14.07 1.52
C LEU A 164 24.22 14.13 1.55
N PRO A 165 24.87 14.51 0.43
CA PRO A 165 26.33 14.62 0.34
C PRO A 165 26.92 15.74 1.19
#